data_AF-A0A1J3DZZ9-F1
#
_entry.id   AF-A0A1J3DZZ9-F1
#
_cell.length_a   1.000
_cell.length_b   1.000
_cell.length_c   1.000
_cell.angle_alpha   90.00
_cell.angle_beta   90.00
_cell.angle_gamma   90.00
#
_symmetry.space_group_name_H-M   'P 1'
#
loop_
_entity.id
_entity.type
_entity.pdbx_description
1 polymer ?
#
loop_
_entity_poly.entity_id
_entity_poly.type
_entity_poly.pdbx_seq_one_letter_code
_entity_poly.pdbx_strand_id
1 'polypeptide(L)'
;AFGHMTPFLHLSNKLAEKGHKIVFLLPKKALNQLEPLNLHPNLISFHTISIPHVKGLPPGAETNSDVPFFLTHLLAVAMNETRPEVETIL
;
A
#
# COMPACT_ATOMS: atom_id res chain seq x y z
N ALA A 1 3.45 -4.86 3.95
CA ALA A 1 2.95 -6.16 4.48
C ALA A 1 1.70 -5.92 5.32
N PHE A 2 0.69 -6.80 5.25
CA PHE A 2 -0.61 -6.58 5.90
C PHE A 2 -0.52 -6.43 7.42
N GLY A 3 0.38 -7.17 8.08
CA GLY A 3 0.64 -7.03 9.52
C GLY A 3 1.06 -5.63 9.98
N HIS A 4 1.55 -4.77 9.06
CA HIS A 4 1.81 -3.35 9.35
C HIS A 4 0.72 -2.43 8.80
N MET A 5 0.19 -2.71 7.61
CA MET A 5 -0.81 -1.84 6.97
C MET A 5 -2.12 -1.77 7.77
N THR A 6 -2.61 -2.91 8.27
CA THR A 6 -3.85 -2.97 9.07
C THR A 6 -3.77 -2.14 10.36
N PRO A 7 -2.76 -2.30 11.25
CA PRO A 7 -2.67 -1.46 12.44
C PRO A 7 -2.43 0.02 12.12
N PHE A 8 -1.72 0.35 11.03
CA PHE A 8 -1.61 1.76 10.59
C PHE A 8 -2.97 2.34 10.18
N LEU A 9 -3.83 1.56 9.53
CA LEU A 9 -5.19 2.02 9.23
C LEU A 9 -6.04 2.16 10.50
N HIS A 10 -5.92 1.24 11.47
CA HIS A 10 -6.59 1.41 12.77
C HIS A 10 -6.15 2.69 13.49
N LEU A 11 -4.85 2.98 13.49
CA LEU A 11 -4.33 4.25 14.03
C LEU A 11 -4.86 5.44 13.22
N SER A 12 -4.88 5.34 11.89
CA SER A 12 -5.38 6.41 11.02
C SER A 12 -6.86 6.70 11.26
N ASN A 13 -7.69 5.69 11.53
CA ASN A 13 -9.06 5.90 11.97
C ASN A 13 -9.12 6.75 13.26
N LYS A 14 -8.26 6.46 14.26
CA LYS A 14 -8.17 7.28 15.49
C LYS A 14 -7.68 8.70 15.27
N LEU A 15 -6.85 8.92 14.26
CA LEU A 15 -6.44 10.27 13.87
C LEU A 15 -7.56 10.99 13.10
N ALA A 16 -8.28 10.30 12.22
CA ALA A 16 -9.42 10.84 11.49
C ALA A 16 -10.57 11.22 12.42
N GLU A 17 -10.83 10.46 13.49
CA GLU A 17 -11.76 10.85 14.57
C GLU A 17 -11.43 12.23 15.16
N LYS A 18 -10.16 12.66 15.13
CA LYS A 18 -9.69 13.97 15.60
C LYS A 18 -9.61 15.03 14.49
N GLY A 19 -10.14 14.75 13.30
CA GLY A 19 -10.17 15.67 12.17
C GLY A 19 -8.90 15.68 11.30
N HIS A 20 -7.96 14.76 11.52
CA HIS A 20 -6.80 14.64 10.63
C HIS A 20 -7.19 14.02 9.29
N LYS A 21 -6.61 14.51 8.20
CA LYS A 21 -6.70 13.90 6.87
C LYS A 21 -5.50 13.01 6.63
N ILE A 22 -5.75 11.80 6.12
CA ILE A 22 -4.74 10.78 5.86
C ILE A 22 -4.88 10.31 4.41
N VAL A 23 -3.75 10.15 3.74
CA VAL A 23 -3.68 9.61 2.38
C VAL A 23 -2.79 8.38 2.42
N PHE A 24 -3.32 7.25 1.95
CA PHE A 24 -2.57 6.02 1.79
C PHE A 24 -2.16 5.84 0.33
N LEU A 25 -0.86 5.70 0.09
CA LEU A 25 -0.31 5.22 -1.19
C LEU A 25 -0.04 3.72 -1.06
N LEU A 26 -0.69 2.91 -1.89
CA LEU A 26 -0.60 1.45 -1.77
C LEU A 26 -0.84 0.72 -3.10
N PRO A 27 -0.40 -0.55 -3.23
CA PRO A 27 -0.72 -1.36 -4.40
C PRO A 27 -2.21 -1.68 -4.51
N LYS A 28 -2.73 -1.88 -5.72
CA LYS A 28 -4.15 -2.17 -5.98
C LYS A 28 -4.67 -3.36 -5.17
N LYS A 29 -3.88 -4.41 -4.99
CA LYS A 29 -4.26 -5.61 -4.23
C LYS A 29 -4.42 -5.32 -2.74
N ALA A 30 -3.65 -4.39 -2.18
CA ALA A 30 -3.78 -3.99 -0.79
C ALA A 30 -5.06 -3.19 -0.53
N LEU A 31 -5.54 -2.43 -1.53
CA LEU A 31 -6.78 -1.64 -1.43
C LEU A 31 -7.96 -2.51 -1.02
N ASN A 32 -8.16 -3.63 -1.73
CA ASN A 32 -9.30 -4.53 -1.51
C ASN A 32 -9.38 -5.07 -0.08
N GLN A 33 -8.24 -5.22 0.61
CA GLN A 33 -8.21 -5.70 1.99
C GLN A 33 -8.36 -4.58 3.03
N LEU A 34 -7.93 -3.36 2.70
CA LEU A 34 -7.90 -2.24 3.65
C LEU A 34 -9.14 -1.36 3.55
N GLU A 35 -9.73 -1.21 2.37
CA GLU A 35 -10.91 -0.38 2.15
C GLU A 35 -12.07 -0.72 3.10
N PRO A 36 -12.42 -2.01 3.36
CA PRO A 36 -13.49 -2.34 4.31
C PRO A 36 -13.21 -1.94 5.76
N LEU A 37 -11.95 -1.65 6.10
CA LEU A 37 -11.51 -1.28 7.45
C LEU A 37 -11.42 0.25 7.63
N ASN A 38 -11.67 1.04 6.58
CA ASN A 38 -11.72 2.50 6.65
C ASN A 38 -13.05 2.96 7.24
N LEU A 39 -13.01 3.61 8.40
CA LEU A 39 -14.21 4.10 9.09
C LEU A 39 -14.54 5.57 8.75
N HIS A 40 -13.63 6.26 8.05
CA HIS A 40 -13.74 7.69 7.76
C HIS A 40 -13.39 8.00 6.30
N PRO A 41 -14.20 7.56 5.32
CA PRO A 41 -13.91 7.74 3.89
C PRO A 41 -13.78 9.21 3.44
N ASN A 42 -14.32 10.15 4.21
CA ASN A 42 -14.19 11.59 3.94
C ASN A 42 -12.85 12.19 4.41
N LEU A 43 -12.09 11.46 5.25
CA LEU A 43 -10.83 11.91 5.85
C LEU A 43 -9.66 10.98 5.54
N ILE A 44 -9.92 9.73 5.17
CA ILE A 44 -8.92 8.75 4.77
C ILE A 44 -9.18 8.37 3.32
N SER A 45 -8.25 8.73 2.43
CA SER A 45 -8.29 8.34 1.02
C SER A 45 -7.21 7.31 0.69
N PHE A 46 -7.49 6.47 -0.29
CA PHE A 46 -6.54 5.51 -0.85
C PHE A 46 -6.22 5.90 -2.29
N HIS A 47 -4.92 5.95 -2.61
CA HIS A 47 -4.41 6.18 -3.95
C HIS A 47 -3.58 4.95 -4.33
N THR A 48 -3.96 4.31 -5.43
CA THR A 48 -3.27 3.11 -5.88
C THR A 48 -2.02 3.48 -6.67
N ILE A 49 -0.91 2.81 -6.38
CA ILE A 49 0.32 2.86 -7.18
C ILE A 49 0.53 1.53 -7.90
N SER A 50 1.12 1.59 -9.09
CA SER A 50 1.38 0.41 -9.91
C SER A 50 2.73 -0.19 -9.56
N ILE A 51 2.77 -1.48 -9.24
CA ILE A 51 4.04 -2.13 -8.92
C ILE A 51 4.69 -2.61 -10.20
N PRO A 52 5.83 -2.01 -10.62
CA PRO A 52 6.49 -2.40 -11.85
C PRO A 52 7.02 -3.82 -11.74
N HIS A 53 7.01 -4.53 -12.87
CA HIS A 53 7.57 -5.87 -12.92
C HIS A 53 9.09 -5.81 -13.00
N VAL A 54 9.76 -6.57 -12.13
CA VAL A 54 11.21 -6.76 -12.14
C VAL A 54 11.57 -8.22 -12.43
N LYS A 55 12.70 -8.44 -13.10
CA LYS A 55 13.15 -9.79 -13.48
C LYS A 55 13.27 -10.70 -12.25
N GLY A 56 12.64 -11.87 -12.30
CA GLY A 56 12.68 -12.88 -11.24
C GLY A 56 11.53 -12.76 -10.23
N LEU A 57 10.74 -11.69 -10.29
CA LEU A 57 9.50 -11.55 -9.53
C LEU A 57 8.35 -12.31 -10.24
N PRO A 58 7.46 -13.01 -9.53
CA PRO A 58 6.26 -13.55 -10.15
C PRO A 58 5.38 -12.45 -10.78
N PRO A 59 4.72 -12.71 -11.93
CA PRO A 59 3.79 -11.76 -12.52
C PRO A 59 2.65 -11.40 -11.57
N GLY A 60 2.32 -10.10 -11.46
CA GLY A 60 1.23 -9.61 -10.60
C GLY A 60 1.52 -9.66 -9.10
N ALA A 61 2.77 -9.90 -8.69
CA ALA A 61 3.16 -9.79 -7.30
C ALA A 61 3.21 -8.31 -6.88
N GLU A 62 2.43 -7.95 -5.87
CA GLU A 62 2.29 -6.58 -5.39
C GLU A 62 2.63 -6.46 -3.90
N THR A 63 2.55 -7.56 -3.16
CA THR A 63 2.69 -7.60 -1.70
C THR A 63 3.56 -8.77 -1.27
N ASN A 64 4.12 -8.69 -0.06
CA ASN A 64 4.92 -9.79 0.51
C ASN A 64 4.16 -11.12 0.62
N SER A 65 2.82 -11.11 0.55
CA SER A 65 1.99 -12.32 0.55
C SER A 65 1.99 -13.03 -0.81
N ASP A 66 2.44 -12.36 -1.87
CA ASP A 66 2.45 -12.89 -3.24
C ASP A 66 3.73 -13.67 -3.57
N VAL A 67 4.74 -13.61 -2.70
CA VAL A 67 6.06 -14.19 -2.98
C VAL A 67 6.63 -14.93 -1.77
N PRO A 68 7.45 -15.98 -1.99
CA PRO A 68 8.26 -16.57 -0.94
C PRO A 68 9.21 -15.54 -0.30
N PHE A 69 9.57 -15.77 0.98
CA PHE A 69 10.41 -14.86 1.75
C PHE A 69 11.71 -14.45 1.03
N PHE A 70 12.38 -15.39 0.36
CA PHE A 70 13.63 -15.13 -0.35
C PHE A 70 13.48 -14.19 -1.57
N LEU A 71 12.26 -13.95 -2.07
CA LEU A 71 11.98 -13.00 -3.16
C LEU A 71 11.49 -11.63 -2.68
N THR A 72 11.31 -11.42 -1.37
CA THR A 72 10.85 -10.12 -0.84
C THR A 72 11.79 -8.96 -1.18
N HIS A 73 13.09 -9.24 -1.36
CA HIS A 73 14.04 -8.24 -1.82
C HIS A 73 13.73 -7.72 -3.24
N LEU A 74 13.22 -8.58 -4.14
CA LEU A 74 12.79 -8.16 -5.48
C LEU A 74 11.54 -7.28 -5.43
N LEU A 75 10.61 -7.55 -4.51
CA LEU A 75 9.50 -6.63 -4.25
C LEU A 75 9.99 -5.27 -3.77
N ALA A 76 11.01 -5.21 -2.91
CA ALA A 76 11.58 -3.94 -2.47
C ALA A 76 12.21 -3.16 -3.64
N VAL A 77 12.88 -3.85 -4.58
CA VAL A 77 13.39 -3.24 -5.81
C VAL A 77 12.25 -2.68 -6.65
N ALA A 78 11.20 -3.48 -6.91
CA ALA A 78 10.01 -3.03 -7.65
C ALA A 78 9.33 -1.82 -6.97
N MET A 79 9.23 -1.81 -5.65
CA MET A 79 8.67 -0.67 -4.89
C MET A 79 9.54 0.59 -5.05
N ASN A 80 10.85 0.47 -5.08
CA ASN A 80 11.73 1.63 -5.25
C ASN A 80 11.57 2.26 -6.65
N GLU A 81 11.23 1.47 -7.67
CA GLU A 81 10.93 1.94 -9.02
C GLU A 81 9.59 2.70 -9.11
N THR A 82 8.76 2.71 -8.06
CA THR A 82 7.51 3.51 -8.01
C THR A 82 7.76 4.99 -7.72
N ARG A 83 8.99 5.40 -7.40
CA ARG A 83 9.34 6.79 -7.07
C ARG A 83 8.79 7.83 -8.07
N PRO A 84 8.94 7.66 -9.40
CA PRO A 84 8.43 8.63 -10.36
C PRO A 84 6.91 8.79 -10.28
N GLU A 85 6.16 7.70 -10.06
CA GLU A 85 4.70 7.75 -9.89
C GLU A 85 4.34 8.46 -8.58
N VAL A 86 5.02 8.14 -7.47
CA VAL A 86 4.78 8.78 -6.17
C VAL A 86 5.01 10.30 -6.23
N GLU A 87 6.05 10.74 -6.94
CA GLU A 87 6.36 12.17 -7.14
C GLU A 87 5.29 12.92 -7.96
N THR A 88 4.44 12.22 -8.71
CA THR A 88 3.31 12.86 -9.42
C THR A 88 2.05 13.00 -8.56
N ILE A 89 1.97 12.27 -7.44
CA ILE A 89 0.81 12.26 -6.54
C ILE A 89 0.98 13.25 -5.37
N LEU A 90 2.22 13.49 -4.93
CA LEU A 90 2.59 14.40 -3.84
C LEU A 90 2.93 15.81 -4.35
#